data_AF-A0A2A2ZAB5-F1
#
_entry.id   AF-A0A2A2ZAB5-F1
#
_cell.length_a   1.000
_cell.length_b   1.000
_cell.length_c   1.000
_cell.angle_alpha   90.00
_cell.angle_beta   90.00
_cell.angle_gamma   90.00
#
_symmetry.space_group_name_H-M   'P 1'
#
loop_
_entity.id
_entity.type
_entity.pdbx_description
1 polymer ?
#
loop_
_entity_poly.entity_id
_entity_poly.type
_entity_poly.pdbx_seq_one_letter_code
_entity_poly.pdbx_strand_id
1 'polypeptide(L)'
;MRNCPTHTLTDLVPLIRYTIGVDDELVPYGERVREKYAAWLAQQEQAGVVFNDTERWWLDRMASVIANSAGIRVEDLDDAPFIERGGTDGALRDLGDRAGDLVEQLNTELTA
;
A
#
# COMPACT_ATOMS: atom_id res chain seq x y z
N MET A 1 3.94 -6.37 -43.92
CA MET A 1 5.31 -6.78 -43.51
C MET A 1 5.97 -5.54 -42.91
N ARG A 2 6.53 -5.49 -41.71
CA ARG A 2 6.94 -6.49 -40.71
C ARG A 2 7.26 -5.65 -39.45
N ASN A 3 6.51 -5.84 -38.37
CA ASN A 3 6.96 -6.46 -37.11
C ASN A 3 7.55 -5.48 -36.07
N CYS A 4 6.92 -5.52 -34.89
CA CYS A 4 7.32 -5.08 -33.55
C CYS A 4 8.74 -5.58 -33.15
N PRO A 5 9.23 -5.48 -31.89
CA PRO A 5 8.77 -4.82 -30.65
C PRO A 5 9.95 -4.14 -29.85
N THR A 6 9.73 -3.86 -28.55
CA THR A 6 10.71 -3.82 -27.42
C THR A 6 11.59 -2.60 -27.17
N HIS A 7 11.28 -1.86 -26.09
CA HIS A 7 12.14 -1.57 -24.91
C HIS A 7 11.26 -0.78 -23.90
N THR A 8 11.23 -1.00 -22.59
CA THR A 8 12.31 -1.42 -21.70
C THR A 8 11.69 -2.03 -20.43
N LEU A 9 12.13 -3.24 -20.13
CA LEU A 9 12.39 -3.79 -18.80
C LEU A 9 12.06 -2.85 -17.62
N THR A 10 10.99 -3.14 -16.88
CA THR A 10 10.96 -2.77 -15.45
C THR A 10 10.77 -4.06 -14.69
N ASP A 11 11.92 -4.70 -14.47
CA ASP A 11 12.08 -5.73 -13.44
C ASP A 11 11.83 -5.05 -12.10
N LEU A 12 10.60 -5.15 -11.59
CA LEU A 12 10.32 -4.90 -10.19
C LEU A 12 10.26 -6.28 -9.55
N VAL A 13 11.39 -6.72 -9.01
CA VAL A 13 11.43 -7.75 -7.99
C VAL A 13 11.30 -7.02 -6.65
N PRO A 14 10.13 -7.00 -5.98
CA PRO A 14 10.07 -6.56 -4.60
C PRO A 14 10.57 -7.70 -3.72
N LEU A 15 11.87 -7.68 -3.40
CA LEU A 15 12.43 -8.44 -2.29
C LEU A 15 11.97 -7.83 -0.97
N ILE A 16 10.69 -8.00 -0.63
CA ILE A 16 10.22 -7.76 0.73
C ILE A 16 10.23 -9.11 1.45
N ARG A 17 11.35 -9.39 2.13
CA ARG A 17 11.38 -10.45 3.14
C ARG A 17 10.81 -9.87 4.43
N TYR A 18 9.50 -10.00 4.61
CA TYR A 18 8.85 -9.61 5.86
C TYR A 18 9.04 -10.73 6.88
N THR A 19 10.10 -10.65 7.67
CA THR A 19 10.19 -11.38 8.94
C THR A 19 9.42 -10.59 9.99
N ILE A 20 8.20 -11.00 10.29
CA ILE A 20 7.57 -10.82 11.61
C ILE A 20 6.74 -12.08 11.85
N GLY A 21 7.23 -12.89 12.78
CA GLY A 21 6.45 -13.92 13.43
C GLY A 21 5.65 -13.25 14.54
N VAL A 22 4.34 -13.25 14.42
CA VAL A 22 3.39 -13.19 15.54
C VAL A 22 2.19 -14.04 15.11
N ASP A 23 1.97 -15.10 15.89
CA ASP A 23 0.83 -16.00 15.94
C ASP A 23 0.34 -16.70 14.65
N ASP A 24 0.38 -18.04 14.71
CA ASP A 24 -0.07 -19.04 13.73
C ASP A 24 -1.56 -18.89 13.32
N GLU A 25 -2.32 -18.03 14.00
CA GLU A 25 -3.74 -17.76 13.72
C GLU A 25 -3.99 -16.46 12.91
N LEU A 26 -3.05 -15.49 12.94
CA LEU A 26 -3.15 -14.20 12.22
C LEU A 26 -2.57 -14.23 10.80
N VAL A 27 -1.69 -15.20 10.52
CA VAL A 27 -1.09 -15.44 9.19
C VAL A 27 -2.13 -15.43 8.04
N PRO A 28 -3.29 -16.12 8.13
CA PRO A 28 -4.25 -16.13 7.03
C PRO A 28 -4.91 -14.77 6.76
N TYR A 29 -5.09 -13.93 7.79
CA TYR A 29 -5.71 -12.62 7.59
C TYR A 29 -4.72 -11.63 6.99
N GLY A 30 -3.52 -11.54 7.56
CA GLY A 30 -2.48 -10.63 7.06
C GLY A 30 -2.04 -10.97 5.64
N GLU A 31 -1.98 -12.26 5.28
CA GLU A 31 -1.69 -12.68 3.90
C GLU A 31 -2.80 -12.27 2.93
N ARG A 32 -4.07 -12.48 3.30
CA ARG A 32 -5.22 -12.07 2.48
C ARG A 32 -5.27 -10.56 2.25
N VAL A 33 -4.95 -9.76 3.26
CA VAL A 33 -4.85 -8.30 3.14
C VAL A 33 -3.76 -7.92 2.13
N ARG A 34 -2.60 -8.59 2.17
CA ARG A 34 -1.51 -8.33 1.20
C ARG A 34 -1.91 -8.71 -0.23
N GLU A 35 -2.61 -9.84 -0.42
CA GLU A 35 -3.14 -10.24 -1.73
C GLU A 35 -4.14 -9.21 -2.27
N LYS A 36 -5.07 -8.75 -1.42
CA LYS A 36 -6.03 -7.70 -1.76
C LYS A 36 -5.35 -6.38 -2.11
N TYR A 37 -4.34 -5.98 -1.34
CA TYR A 37 -3.56 -4.77 -1.63
C TYR A 37 -2.85 -4.84 -2.98
N ALA A 38 -2.25 -5.99 -3.32
CA ALA A 38 -1.62 -6.21 -4.62
C ALA A 38 -2.65 -6.15 -5.77
N ALA A 39 -3.82 -6.77 -5.58
CA ALA A 39 -4.91 -6.72 -6.56
C ALA A 39 -5.44 -5.28 -6.74
N TRP A 40 -5.62 -4.55 -5.64
CA TRP A 40 -6.05 -3.15 -5.64
C TRP A 40 -5.03 -2.27 -6.37
N LEU A 41 -3.73 -2.41 -6.11
CA LEU A 41 -2.69 -1.67 -6.85
C LEU A 41 -2.77 -1.94 -8.35
N ALA A 42 -2.92 -3.22 -8.75
CA ALA A 42 -3.05 -3.58 -10.15
C ALA A 42 -4.31 -2.99 -10.80
N GLN A 43 -5.41 -2.81 -10.05
CA GLN A 43 -6.61 -2.12 -10.53
C GLN A 43 -6.37 -0.61 -10.69
N GLN A 44 -5.67 0.03 -9.75
CA GLN A 44 -5.29 1.45 -9.87
C GLN A 44 -4.43 1.69 -11.12
N GLU A 45 -3.45 0.82 -11.37
CA GLU A 45 -2.60 0.89 -12.56
C GLU A 45 -3.40 0.71 -13.86
N GLN A 46 -4.36 -0.22 -13.88
CA GLN A 46 -5.27 -0.41 -15.02
C GLN A 46 -6.19 0.80 -15.24
N ALA A 47 -6.57 1.50 -14.18
CA ALA A 47 -7.32 2.75 -14.25
C ALA A 47 -6.45 3.96 -14.66
N GLY A 48 -5.14 3.76 -14.88
CA GLY A 48 -4.19 4.82 -15.25
C GLY A 48 -3.70 5.65 -14.07
N VAL A 49 -3.95 5.22 -12.83
CA VAL A 49 -3.40 5.84 -11.63
C VAL A 49 -1.99 5.30 -11.41
N VAL A 50 -1.01 6.20 -11.35
CA VAL A 50 0.38 5.87 -11.08
C VAL A 50 0.80 6.57 -9.79
N PHE A 51 1.27 5.78 -8.84
CA PHE A 51 1.81 6.29 -7.57
C PHE A 51 3.33 6.38 -7.67
N ASN A 52 3.89 7.51 -7.25
CA ASN A 52 5.34 7.67 -7.10
C ASN A 52 5.86 6.93 -5.85
N ASP A 53 7.18 6.80 -5.70
CA ASP A 53 7.81 6.10 -4.57
C ASP A 53 7.38 6.63 -3.19
N THR A 54 7.10 7.94 -3.08
CA THR A 54 6.63 8.55 -1.83
C THR A 54 5.22 8.12 -1.52
N GLU A 55 4.32 8.18 -2.49
CA GLU A 55 2.93 7.72 -2.34
C GLU A 55 2.89 6.20 -2.05
N ARG A 56 3.69 5.40 -2.77
CA ARG A 56 3.80 3.96 -2.57
C ARG A 56 4.30 3.59 -1.17
N TRP A 57 5.21 4.38 -0.61
CA TRP A 57 5.65 4.19 0.77
C TRP A 57 4.50 4.35 1.76
N TRP A 58 3.67 5.39 1.59
CA TRP A 58 2.50 5.60 2.45
C TRP A 58 1.50 4.45 2.32
N LEU A 59 1.14 4.08 1.09
CA LEU A 59 0.19 2.99 0.82
C LEU A 59 0.68 1.64 1.37
N ASP A 60 1.97 1.30 1.21
CA ASP A 60 2.54 0.05 1.70
C ASP A 60 2.54 -0.03 3.23
N ARG A 61 2.84 1.08 3.90
CA ARG A 61 2.78 1.16 5.37
C ARG A 61 1.35 1.10 5.88
N MET A 62 0.41 1.80 5.23
CA MET A 62 -1.00 1.73 5.59
C MET A 62 -1.54 0.30 5.43
N ALA A 63 -1.27 -0.36 4.30
CA ALA A 63 -1.64 -1.75 4.07
C ALA A 63 -1.02 -2.71 5.09
N SER A 64 0.23 -2.45 5.48
CA SER A 64 0.89 -3.22 6.54
C SER A 64 0.19 -3.06 7.90
N VAL A 65 -0.24 -1.84 8.27
CA VAL A 65 -1.02 -1.62 9.49
C VAL A 65 -2.34 -2.39 9.41
N ILE A 66 -3.10 -2.23 8.32
CA ILE A 66 -4.38 -2.95 8.11
C ILE A 66 -4.21 -4.47 8.21
N ALA A 67 -3.11 -5.02 7.69
CA ALA A 67 -2.81 -6.44 7.78
C ALA A 67 -2.59 -6.93 9.22
N ASN A 68 -2.17 -6.05 10.14
CA ASN A 68 -1.91 -6.37 11.55
C ASN A 68 -3.10 -6.03 12.47
N SER A 69 -3.83 -4.94 12.20
CA SER A 69 -4.89 -4.40 13.08
C SER A 69 -6.29 -4.49 12.50
N ALA A 70 -6.46 -5.06 11.30
CA ALA A 70 -7.73 -5.12 10.56
C ALA A 70 -8.35 -3.75 10.25
N GLY A 71 -7.53 -2.71 10.20
CA GLY A 71 -7.92 -1.35 9.83
C GLY A 71 -6.86 -0.34 10.23
N ILE A 72 -6.92 0.84 9.62
CA ILE A 72 -6.07 1.99 9.96
C ILE A 72 -6.94 3.22 10.23
N ARG A 73 -6.58 3.98 11.25
CA ARG A 73 -7.22 5.25 11.62
C ARG A 73 -6.25 6.38 11.34
N VAL A 74 -6.76 7.60 11.30
CA VAL A 74 -5.90 8.80 11.20
C VAL A 74 -4.92 8.87 12.38
N GLU A 75 -5.34 8.38 13.55
CA GLU A 75 -4.51 8.29 14.76
C GLU A 75 -3.27 7.40 14.55
N ASP A 76 -3.37 6.33 13.76
CA ASP A 76 -2.22 5.48 13.44
C ASP A 76 -1.16 6.20 12.59
N LEU A 77 -1.53 7.29 11.90
CA LEU A 77 -0.57 8.15 11.18
C LEU A 77 0.24 9.03 12.15
N ASP A 78 -0.16 9.12 13.43
CA ASP A 78 0.62 9.78 14.49
C ASP A 78 1.60 8.81 15.18
N ASP A 79 1.76 7.60 14.64
CA ASP A 79 2.70 6.60 15.13
C ASP A 79 3.84 6.31 14.14
N ALA A 80 4.90 5.66 14.63
CA ALA A 80 5.99 5.21 13.78
C ALA A 80 5.53 4.10 12.81
N PRO A 81 5.95 4.12 11.53
CA PRO A 81 6.97 4.99 10.94
C PRO A 81 6.44 6.29 10.32
N PHE A 82 5.13 6.57 10.39
CA PHE A 82 4.51 7.71 9.71
C PHE A 82 4.99 9.06 10.25
N ILE A 83 5.18 9.17 11.58
CA ILE A 83 5.74 10.37 12.20
C ILE A 83 7.13 10.75 11.67
N GLU A 84 7.91 9.77 11.18
CA GLU A 84 9.22 10.02 10.58
C GLU A 84 9.09 10.79 9.24
N ARG A 85 7.90 10.77 8.63
CA ARG A 85 7.54 11.55 7.43
C ARG A 85 6.60 12.72 7.71
N GLY A 86 6.37 13.05 8.98
CA GLY A 86 5.48 14.13 9.40
C GLY A 86 4.05 13.69 9.69
N GLY A 87 3.80 12.39 9.86
CA GLY A 87 2.53 11.82 10.29
C GLY A 87 1.36 12.22 9.39
N THR A 88 0.23 12.60 9.99
CA THR A 88 -0.97 13.02 9.25
C THR A 88 -0.68 14.18 8.28
N ASP A 89 0.04 15.21 8.71
CA ASP A 89 0.44 16.33 7.84
C ASP A 89 1.37 15.88 6.70
N GLY A 90 2.22 14.89 6.97
CA GLY A 90 3.06 14.23 5.97
C GLY A 90 2.24 13.52 4.90
N ALA A 91 1.22 12.76 5.31
CA ALA A 91 0.31 12.08 4.40
C ALA A 91 -0.45 13.08 3.52
N LEU A 92 -0.96 14.18 4.10
CA LEU A 92 -1.63 15.25 3.34
C LEU A 92 -0.69 15.94 2.34
N ARG A 93 0.58 16.16 2.72
CA ARG A 93 1.59 16.74 1.81
C ARG A 93 1.91 15.81 0.64
N ASP A 94 2.11 14.52 0.92
CA ASP A 94 2.68 13.58 -0.05
C ASP A 94 1.60 12.92 -0.93
N LEU A 95 0.40 12.66 -0.38
CA LEU A 95 -0.75 12.10 -1.11
C LEU A 95 -1.70 13.20 -1.62
N GLY A 96 -1.64 14.41 -1.06
CA GLY A 96 -2.51 15.53 -1.44
C GLY A 96 -3.96 15.34 -1.00
N ASP A 97 -4.88 15.93 -1.76
CA ASP A 97 -6.33 15.94 -1.47
C ASP A 97 -6.97 14.54 -1.41
N ARG A 98 -6.35 13.58 -2.09
CA ARG A 98 -6.76 12.17 -2.11
C ARG A 98 -6.31 11.35 -0.89
N ALA A 99 -5.56 11.93 0.05
CA ALA A 99 -5.06 11.20 1.22
C ALA A 99 -6.20 10.54 2.01
N GLY A 100 -7.28 11.29 2.29
CA GLY A 100 -8.43 10.76 3.02
C GLY A 100 -9.17 9.66 2.27
N ASP A 101 -9.40 9.87 0.97
CA ASP A 101 -10.05 8.89 0.10
C ASP A 101 -9.24 7.59 0.01
N LEU A 102 -7.92 7.68 -0.15
CA LEU A 102 -7.03 6.52 -0.19
C LEU A 102 -7.04 5.73 1.12
N VAL A 103 -7.05 6.41 2.28
CA VAL A 103 -7.13 5.74 3.58
C VAL A 103 -8.46 4.99 3.74
N GLU A 104 -9.58 5.62 3.39
CA GLU A 104 -10.90 5.00 3.46
C GLU A 104 -11.05 3.83 2.47
N GLN A 105 -10.54 4.01 1.25
CA GLN A 105 -10.56 3.01 0.20
C GLN A 105 -9.69 1.81 0.58
N LEU A 106 -8.49 2.04 1.10
CA LEU A 106 -7.62 0.97 1.58
C LEU A 106 -8.30 0.20 2.73
N ASN A 107 -8.88 0.87 3.71
CA ASN A 107 -9.64 0.18 4.76
C ASN A 107 -10.74 -0.69 4.17
N THR A 108 -11.58 -0.12 3.31
CA THR A 108 -12.73 -0.82 2.76
C THR A 108 -12.31 -2.04 1.92
N GLU A 109 -11.41 -1.85 0.96
CA GLU A 109 -11.02 -2.90 0.01
C GLU A 109 -10.24 -4.04 0.70
N LEU A 110 -9.34 -3.69 1.62
CA LEU A 110 -8.45 -4.66 2.25
C LEU A 110 -9.15 -5.45 3.36
N THR A 111 -10.16 -4.87 4.04
CA THR A 111 -10.89 -5.55 5.12
C THR A 111 -12.20 -6.22 4.67
N ALA A 112 -12.64 -5.99 3.42
CA ALA A 112 -13.89 -6.55 2.87
C ALA A 112 -13.94 -8.10 2.79
#